data_AF-A0A2V8KT34-F1
#
_entry.id   AF-A0A2V8KT34-F1
#
_cell.length_a   1.000
_cell.length_b   1.000
_cell.length_c   1.000
_cell.angle_alpha   90.00
_cell.angle_beta   90.00
_cell.angle_gamma   90.00
#
_symmetry.space_group_name_H-M   'P 1'
#
loop_
_entity.id
_entity.type
_entity.pdbx_description
1 polymer ?
#
loop_
_entity_poly.entity_id
_entity_poly.type
_entity_poly.pdbx_seq_one_letter_code
_entity_poly.pdbx_strand_id
1 'polypeptide(L)'
;FKGWFQDVLPKYSVPPHDVLVMNLDADLYSSTIYVLKHMRPHIRKGTFVYFDEIHYAEHEQQAFDEFVGESKLKFRCVAADKSLAHVFFECLG
;
A
#
# COMPACT_ATOMS: atom_id res chain seq x y z
N PHE A 1 7.17 15.58 -4.57
CA PHE A 1 6.00 16.49 -4.62
C PHE A 1 5.76 17.03 -3.21
N LYS A 2 5.25 18.26 -3.05
CA LYS A 2 4.92 18.82 -1.72
C LYS A 2 3.40 18.98 -1.61
N GLY A 3 2.81 18.56 -0.50
CA GLY A 3 1.36 18.64 -0.25
C GLY A 3 0.78 17.34 0.29
N TRP A 4 -0.51 17.33 0.58
CA TRP A 4 -1.24 16.14 1.03
C TRP A 4 -1.45 15.15 -0.12
N PHE A 5 -1.62 13.86 0.22
CA PHE A 5 -1.85 12.80 -0.78
C PHE A 5 -2.99 13.14 -1.74
N GLN A 6 -4.11 13.66 -1.22
CA GLN A 6 -5.27 14.05 -2.01
C GLN A 6 -5.05 15.23 -2.97
N ASP A 7 -4.06 16.07 -2.70
CA ASP A 7 -3.73 17.20 -3.57
C ASP A 7 -2.70 16.83 -4.63
N VAL A 8 -1.90 15.80 -4.35
CA VAL A 8 -0.71 15.42 -5.11
C VAL A 8 -0.95 14.20 -6.00
N LEU A 9 -1.47 13.10 -5.46
CA LEU A 9 -1.63 11.84 -6.20
C LEU A 9 -2.47 12.00 -7.48
N PRO A 10 -3.59 12.75 -7.49
CA PRO A 10 -4.35 12.96 -8.73
C PRO A 10 -3.58 13.64 -9.86
N LYS A 11 -2.47 14.32 -9.55
CA LYS A 11 -1.60 15.00 -10.53
C LYS A 11 -0.34 14.18 -10.82
N TYR A 12 -0.11 13.11 -10.08
CA TYR A 12 1.03 12.22 -10.26
C TYR A 12 0.71 11.18 -11.33
N SER A 13 1.65 10.99 -12.26
CA SER A 13 1.56 9.92 -13.25
C SER A 13 2.58 8.86 -12.91
N VAL A 14 2.12 7.62 -12.71
CA VAL A 14 3.02 6.49 -12.47
C VAL A 14 3.84 6.25 -13.74
N PRO A 15 5.18 6.36 -13.68
CA PRO A 15 6.02 6.18 -14.86
C PRO A 15 5.97 4.72 -15.36
N PRO A 16 6.32 4.45 -16.63
CA PRO A 16 6.48 3.09 -17.13
C PRO A 16 7.44 2.28 -16.24
N HIS A 17 7.04 1.05 -15.90
CA HIS A 17 7.82 0.17 -15.03
C HIS A 17 7.48 -1.31 -15.28
N ASP A 18 8.45 -2.17 -15.00
CA ASP A 18 8.26 -3.63 -15.03
C ASP A 18 7.72 -4.13 -13.69
N VAL A 19 8.24 -3.61 -12.58
CA VAL A 19 7.84 -3.96 -11.21
C VAL A 19 7.45 -2.70 -10.46
N LEU A 20 6.30 -2.74 -9.79
CA LEU A 20 5.88 -1.69 -8.87
C LEU A 20 6.26 -2.09 -7.45
N VAL A 21 7.02 -1.23 -6.78
CA VAL A 21 7.27 -1.33 -5.33
C VAL A 21 6.72 -0.08 -4.68
N MET A 22 5.77 -0.26 -3.77
CA MET A 22 5.20 0.81 -2.96
C MET A 22 5.83 0.75 -1.56
N ASN A 23 6.46 1.83 -1.13
CA ASN A 23 6.85 2.05 0.25
C ASN A 23 5.79 2.98 0.88
N LEU A 24 5.05 2.45 1.85
CA LEU A 24 3.95 3.13 2.50
C LEU A 24 4.31 3.40 3.97
N ASP A 25 4.51 4.67 4.26
CA ASP A 25 4.83 5.25 5.56
C ASP A 25 3.88 6.44 5.70
N ALA A 26 2.63 6.13 6.03
CA ALA A 26 1.52 7.08 5.95
C ALA A 26 0.79 7.26 7.28
N ASP A 27 1.14 6.45 8.29
CA ASP A 27 0.67 6.37 9.68
C ASP A 27 -0.84 6.18 9.84
N LEU A 28 -1.63 7.07 9.26
CA LEU A 28 -3.08 7.16 9.44
C LEU A 28 -3.83 6.27 8.45
N TYR A 29 -4.88 5.60 8.93
CA TYR A 29 -5.85 4.89 8.09
C TYR A 29 -6.28 5.71 6.86
N SER A 30 -6.66 6.97 7.06
CA SER A 30 -7.19 7.84 6.00
C SER A 30 -6.17 8.14 4.90
N SER A 31 -4.89 8.28 5.27
CA SER A 31 -3.79 8.44 4.32
C SER A 31 -3.53 7.14 3.56
N THR A 32 -3.39 6.04 4.28
CA THR A 32 -3.07 4.71 3.74
C THR A 32 -4.14 4.22 2.77
N ILE A 33 -5.42 4.28 3.15
CA ILE A 33 -6.52 3.85 2.30
C ILE A 33 -6.63 4.71 1.03
N TYR A 34 -6.36 6.02 1.15
CA TYR A 34 -6.38 6.93 0.01
C TYR A 34 -5.28 6.56 -1.01
N VAL A 35 -4.05 6.34 -0.54
CA VAL A 35 -2.94 5.91 -1.41
C VAL A 35 -3.25 4.56 -2.06
N LEU A 36 -3.69 3.56 -1.30
CA LEU A 36 -4.02 2.23 -1.81
C LEU A 36 -5.13 2.28 -2.87
N LYS A 37 -6.24 2.98 -2.61
CA LYS A 37 -7.34 3.14 -3.56
C LYS A 37 -6.91 3.88 -4.82
N HIS A 38 -6.08 4.93 -4.69
CA HIS A 38 -5.56 5.67 -5.83
C HIS A 38 -4.62 4.84 -6.70
N MET A 39 -3.76 4.03 -6.08
CA MET A 39 -2.77 3.19 -6.76
C MET A 39 -3.35 1.88 -7.29
N ARG A 40 -4.58 1.51 -6.92
CA ARG A 40 -5.28 0.28 -7.32
C ARG A 40 -5.14 -0.08 -8.82
N PRO A 41 -5.27 0.85 -9.78
CA PRO A 41 -5.14 0.52 -11.21
C PRO A 41 -3.74 0.05 -11.63
N HIS A 42 -2.73 0.33 -10.81
CA HIS A 42 -1.33 -0.02 -11.05
C HIS A 42 -0.88 -1.26 -10.26
N ILE A 43 -1.64 -1.69 -9.26
CA ILE A 43 -1.33 -2.88 -8.46
C ILE A 43 -1.72 -4.13 -9.27
N ARG A 44 -0.72 -4.94 -9.60
CA ARG A 44 -0.85 -6.17 -10.40
C ARG A 44 -0.06 -7.30 -9.76
N LYS A 45 -0.19 -8.52 -10.29
CA LYS A 45 0.66 -9.64 -9.89
C LYS A 45 2.15 -9.25 -9.97
N GLY A 46 2.90 -9.49 -8.90
CA GLY A 46 4.30 -9.11 -8.77
C GLY A 46 4.52 -7.67 -8.26
N THR A 47 3.47 -6.91 -7.97
CA THR A 47 3.59 -5.65 -7.21
C THR A 47 3.96 -5.97 -5.77
N PHE A 48 4.86 -5.18 -5.19
CA PHE A 48 5.19 -5.26 -3.78
C PHE A 48 4.72 -4.03 -3.01
N VAL A 49 4.26 -4.23 -1.77
CA VAL A 49 3.82 -3.17 -0.87
C VAL A 49 4.52 -3.37 0.48
N TYR A 50 5.32 -2.40 0.86
CA TYR A 50 5.96 -2.30 2.17
C TYR A 50 5.16 -1.34 3.04
N PHE A 51 4.94 -1.72 4.28
CA PHE A 51 4.35 -0.88 5.32
C PHE A 51 5.39 -0.65 6.42
N ASP A 52 5.56 0.60 6.83
CA ASP A 52 6.47 0.95 7.92
C ASP A 52 5.84 0.69 9.31
N GLU A 53 4.51 0.83 9.43
CA GLU A 53 3.84 0.78 10.73
C GLU A 53 2.52 -0.04 10.72
N ILE A 54 2.55 -1.25 10.16
CA ILE A 54 1.31 -2.02 9.97
C ILE A 54 0.72 -2.58 11.27
N HIS A 55 1.51 -2.76 12.32
CA HIS A 55 1.07 -3.43 13.55
C HIS A 55 -0.07 -2.72 14.33
N TYR A 56 -0.37 -1.45 14.02
CA TYR A 56 -1.54 -0.77 14.59
C TYR A 56 -2.80 -1.12 13.81
N ALA A 57 -3.64 -1.96 14.44
CA ALA A 57 -4.84 -2.51 13.83
C ALA A 57 -5.80 -1.44 13.28
N GLU A 58 -5.94 -0.30 13.94
CA GLU A 58 -6.88 0.79 13.58
C GLU A 58 -6.38 1.71 12.44
N HIS A 59 -5.20 1.43 11.90
CA HIS A 59 -4.50 2.31 10.97
C HIS A 59 -4.16 1.61 9.66
N GLU A 60 -2.88 1.40 9.36
CA GLU A 60 -2.46 0.85 8.08
C GLU A 60 -3.00 -0.57 7.86
N GLN A 61 -3.08 -1.39 8.91
CA GLN A 61 -3.66 -2.72 8.86
C GLN A 61 -5.14 -2.68 8.45
N GLN A 62 -5.96 -1.86 9.11
CA GLN A 62 -7.38 -1.73 8.75
C GLN A 62 -7.55 -1.22 7.32
N ALA A 63 -6.74 -0.24 6.90
CA ALA A 63 -6.77 0.26 5.54
C ALA A 63 -6.39 -0.82 4.52
N PHE A 64 -5.38 -1.62 4.82
CA PHE A 64 -4.96 -2.71 3.95
C PHE A 64 -5.99 -3.83 3.90
N ASP A 65 -6.56 -4.24 5.03
CA ASP A 65 -7.61 -5.27 5.10
C ASP A 65 -8.87 -4.85 4.34
N GLU A 66 -9.31 -3.60 4.49
CA GLU A 66 -10.42 -3.04 3.72
C GLU A 66 -10.10 -3.03 2.23
N PHE A 67 -8.92 -2.52 1.85
CA PHE A 67 -8.50 -2.49 0.46
C PHE A 67 -8.47 -3.89 -0.17
N VAL A 68 -7.91 -4.87 0.54
CA VAL A 68 -7.86 -6.27 0.11
C VAL A 68 -9.28 -6.81 -0.05
N GLY A 69 -10.16 -6.60 0.93
CA GLY A 69 -11.56 -7.08 0.92
C GLY A 69 -12.42 -6.44 -0.17
N GLU A 70 -12.19 -5.17 -0.51
CA GLU A 70 -12.85 -4.48 -1.63
C GLU A 70 -12.21 -4.79 -3.01
N SER A 71 -11.04 -5.42 -3.00
CA SER A 71 -10.32 -5.83 -4.20
C SER A 71 -10.59 -7.31 -4.53
N LYS A 72 -10.14 -7.74 -5.71
CA LYS A 72 -10.02 -9.17 -6.05
C LYS A 72 -8.58 -9.66 -5.90
N LEU A 73 -7.68 -8.78 -5.44
CA LEU A 73 -6.26 -9.03 -5.35
C LEU A 73 -5.96 -9.88 -4.12
N LYS A 74 -4.99 -10.77 -4.25
CA LYS A 74 -4.46 -11.54 -3.12
C LYS A 74 -3.05 -11.11 -2.82
N PHE A 75 -2.69 -11.10 -1.54
CA PHE A 75 -1.36 -10.75 -1.09
C PHE A 75 -0.77 -11.87 -0.23
N ARG A 76 0.55 -12.02 -0.27
CA ARG A 76 1.29 -12.81 0.72
C ARG A 76 2.34 -11.95 1.39
N CYS A 77 2.55 -12.18 2.68
CA CYS A 77 3.71 -11.65 3.37
C CYS A 77 4.96 -12.36 2.81
N VAL A 78 5.96 -11.57 2.40
CA VAL A 78 7.26 -12.06 1.92
C VAL A 78 8.38 -11.84 2.93
N ALA A 79 8.25 -10.80 3.76
CA ALA A 79 9.17 -10.50 4.84
C ALA A 79 8.48 -9.68 5.92
N ALA A 80 8.92 -9.87 7.16
CA ALA A 80 8.57 -9.01 8.29
C ALA A 80 9.80 -8.86 9.19
N ASP A 81 9.90 -7.75 9.89
CA ASP A 81 10.88 -7.61 10.95
C ASP A 81 10.47 -8.42 12.20
N LYS A 82 11.26 -8.36 13.27
CA LYS A 82 10.95 -9.10 14.51
C LYS A 82 9.74 -8.54 15.27
N SER A 83 9.46 -7.25 15.10
CA SER A 83 8.35 -6.59 15.78
C SER A 83 7.02 -6.81 15.07
N LEU A 84 7.07 -7.22 13.80
CA LEU A 84 5.94 -7.27 12.87
C LEU A 84 5.34 -5.88 12.56
N ALA A 85 6.04 -4.79 12.91
CA ALA A 85 5.67 -3.44 12.52
C ALA A 85 5.93 -3.21 11.03
N HIS A 86 7.10 -3.67 10.57
CA HIS A 86 7.55 -3.50 9.19
C HIS A 86 7.25 -4.78 8.42
N VAL A 87 6.37 -4.72 7.44
CA VAL A 87 5.95 -5.91 6.68
C VAL A 87 5.94 -5.63 5.19
N PHE A 88 6.49 -6.57 4.43
CA PHE A 88 6.53 -6.52 2.99
C PHE A 88 5.61 -7.59 2.39
N PHE A 89 4.71 -7.16 1.51
CA PHE A 89 3.74 -8.01 0.84
C PHE A 89 3.99 -8.05 -0.66
N GLU A 90 3.68 -9.19 -1.28
CA GLU A 90 3.63 -9.35 -2.73
C GLU A 90 2.19 -9.64 -3.18
N CYS A 91 1.73 -8.91 -4.19
CA CYS A 91 0.46 -9.14 -4.86
C CYS A 91 0.55 -10.35 -5.81
N LEU A 92 -0.37 -11.30 -5.66
CA LEU A 92 -0.44 -12.55 -6.41
C LEU A 92 -1.36 -12.49 -7.64
N GLY A 93 -2.15 -11.42 -7.76
CA GLY A 93 -3.21 -11.25 -8.76
C GLY A 93 -4.60 -11.48 -8.18
#